data_AF-C3X3T9-F1
#
_entry.id   AF-C3X3T9-F1
#
_cell.length_a   1.000
_cell.length_b   1.000
_cell.length_c   1.000
_cell.angle_alpha   90.00
_cell.angle_beta   90.00
_cell.angle_gamma   90.00
#
_symmetry.space_group_name_H-M   'P 1'
#
loop_
_entity.id
_entity.type
_entity.pdbx_description
1 polymer ?
#
loop_
_entity_poly.entity_id
_entity_poly.type
_entity_poly.pdbx_seq_one_letter_code
_entity_poly.pdbx_strand_id
1 'polypeptide(L)'
;MNKREKLLTKAQRVPGGLLFDELETLMRQQGWEFDRQKGSHRIWVSPGKTAVPLQPDGKRAKSYQVKQVLLILEKEKKRPVPDML
;
A
#
# COMPACT_ATOMS: atom_id res chain seq x y z
N MET A 1 8.49 9.63 -16.30
CA MET A 1 7.92 8.98 -15.11
C MET A 1 6.43 9.27 -15.01
N ASN A 2 5.58 8.24 -15.10
CA ASN A 2 4.14 8.38 -14.97
C ASN A 2 3.73 8.60 -13.49
N LYS A 3 2.45 8.91 -13.23
CA LYS A 3 1.93 9.20 -11.88
C LYS A 3 2.15 8.03 -10.90
N ARG A 4 2.02 6.79 -11.36
CA ARG A 4 2.22 5.57 -10.56
C ARG A 4 3.67 5.43 -10.12
N GLU A 5 4.60 5.57 -11.06
CA GLU A 5 6.04 5.51 -10.76
C GLU A 5 6.44 6.60 -9.76
N LYS A 6 5.91 7.83 -9.91
CA LYS A 6 6.23 8.95 -9.00
C LYS A 6 5.83 8.65 -7.56
N LEU A 7 4.63 8.10 -7.37
CA LEU A 7 4.15 7.71 -6.05
C LEU A 7 4.95 6.55 -5.44
N LEU A 8 5.27 5.53 -6.25
CA LEU A 8 6.10 4.42 -5.78
C LEU A 8 7.49 4.89 -5.36
N THR A 9 8.15 5.73 -6.16
CA THR A 9 9.46 6.29 -5.81
C THR A 9 9.39 7.16 -4.55
N LYS A 10 8.33 7.97 -4.39
CA LYS A 10 8.12 8.75 -3.16
C LYS A 10 8.01 7.82 -1.93
N ALA A 11 7.23 6.74 -2.03
CA ALA A 11 7.05 5.76 -0.96
C ALA A 11 8.39 5.12 -0.54
N GLN A 12 9.22 4.77 -1.52
CA GLN A 12 10.53 4.15 -1.28
C GLN A 12 11.55 5.11 -0.66
N ARG A 13 11.62 6.35 -1.15
CA ARG A 13 12.61 7.33 -0.70
C ARG A 13 12.24 8.02 0.61
N VAL A 14 10.97 8.38 0.78
CA VAL A 14 10.47 9.19 1.89
C VAL A 14 9.20 8.56 2.47
N PRO A 15 9.28 7.38 3.11
CA PRO A 15 8.10 6.66 3.59
C PRO A 15 7.26 7.44 4.62
N GLY A 16 7.88 8.30 5.45
CA GLY A 16 7.15 9.17 6.39
C GLY A 16 6.55 10.43 5.75
N GLY A 17 6.85 10.69 4.47
CA GLY A 17 6.41 11.89 3.74
C GLY A 17 5.11 11.72 2.96
N LEU A 18 4.54 10.51 2.94
CA LEU A 18 3.31 10.22 2.20
C LEU A 18 2.08 10.70 2.95
N LEU A 19 1.15 11.30 2.21
CA LEU A 19 -0.23 11.42 2.67
C LEU A 19 -0.87 10.03 2.74
N PHE A 20 -1.85 9.85 3.61
CA PHE A 20 -2.54 8.58 3.73
C PHE A 20 -3.25 8.20 2.41
N ASP A 21 -3.92 9.15 1.78
CA ASP A 21 -4.61 8.94 0.50
C ASP A 21 -3.63 8.66 -0.66
N GLU A 22 -2.38 9.14 -0.56
CA GLU A 22 -1.32 8.79 -1.52
C GLU A 22 -0.91 7.32 -1.38
N LEU A 23 -0.81 6.81 -0.15
CA LEU A 23 -0.55 5.39 0.10
C LEU A 23 -1.68 4.52 -0.47
N GLU A 24 -2.93 4.88 -0.22
CA GLU A 24 -4.08 4.13 -0.76
C GLU A 24 -4.16 4.18 -2.28
N THR A 25 -3.87 5.34 -2.87
CA THR A 25 -3.79 5.48 -4.33
C THR A 25 -2.72 4.55 -4.89
N LEU A 26 -1.54 4.51 -4.26
CA LEU A 26 -0.47 3.57 -4.64
C LEU A 26 -0.95 2.12 -4.52
N MET A 27 -1.59 1.74 -3.42
CA MET A 27 -2.08 0.38 -3.19
C MET A 27 -3.09 -0.06 -4.25
N ARG A 28 -4.10 0.77 -4.57
CA ARG A 28 -5.04 0.51 -5.67
C ARG A 28 -4.34 0.33 -7.01
N GLN A 29 -3.34 1.17 -7.31
CA GLN A 29 -2.52 1.05 -8.53
C GLN A 29 -1.65 -0.21 -8.58
N GLN A 30 -1.43 -0.88 -7.44
CA GLN A 30 -0.72 -2.15 -7.35
C GLN A 30 -1.69 -3.34 -7.19
N GLY A 31 -3.00 -3.14 -7.41
CA GLY A 31 -3.99 -4.22 -7.37
C GLY A 31 -4.43 -4.63 -5.97
N TRP A 32 -4.16 -3.81 -4.94
CA TRP A 32 -4.72 -4.07 -3.61
C TRP A 32 -6.19 -3.69 -3.56
N GLU A 33 -6.95 -4.45 -2.79
CA GLU A 33 -8.37 -4.27 -2.58
C GLU A 33 -8.63 -3.66 -1.20
N PHE A 34 -9.55 -2.71 -1.14
CA PHE A 34 -10.07 -2.21 0.13
C PHE A 34 -11.15 -3.18 0.62
N ASP A 35 -11.01 -3.69 1.84
CA ASP A 35 -11.91 -4.69 2.40
C ASP A 35 -12.95 -4.04 3.33
N ARG A 36 -12.51 -3.35 4.39
CA ARG A 36 -13.43 -2.73 5.35
C ARG A 36 -12.81 -1.57 6.13
N GLN A 37 -13.64 -0.77 6.78
CA GLN A 37 -13.21 0.32 7.65
C GLN A 37 -14.04 0.37 8.94
N LYS A 38 -13.39 0.68 10.06
CA LYS A 38 -14.03 1.03 11.34
C LYS A 38 -13.33 2.26 11.93
N GLY A 39 -14.05 3.37 12.05
CA GLY A 39 -13.43 4.66 12.40
C GLY A 39 -12.35 5.03 11.37
N SER A 40 -11.15 5.37 11.84
CA SER A 40 -9.99 5.68 10.98
C SER A 40 -9.21 4.44 10.50
N HIS A 41 -9.49 3.26 11.05
CA HIS A 41 -8.77 2.04 10.69
C HIS A 41 -9.36 1.44 9.42
N ARG A 42 -8.50 1.16 8.44
CA ARG A 42 -8.85 0.57 7.14
C ARG A 42 -8.13 -0.77 6.99
N ILE A 43 -8.84 -1.80 6.54
CA ILE A 43 -8.24 -3.08 6.16
C ILE A 43 -8.13 -3.12 4.65
N TRP A 44 -6.92 -3.45 4.19
CA TRP A 44 -6.60 -3.63 2.79
C TRP A 44 -6.05 -5.03 2.55
N VAL A 45 -6.29 -5.60 1.38
CA VAL A 45 -5.85 -6.95 1.01
C VAL A 45 -4.98 -6.87 -0.23
N SER A 46 -3.79 -7.47 -0.17
CA SER A 46 -2.87 -7.52 -1.31
C SER A 46 -3.32 -8.53 -2.37
N PRO A 47 -2.77 -8.48 -3.60
CA PRO A 47 -2.94 -9.54 -4.60
C PRO A 47 -2.61 -10.94 -4.06
N GLY A 48 -1.55 -11.07 -3.26
CA GLY A 48 -1.19 -12.28 -2.53
C GLY A 48 -2.04 -12.59 -1.29
N LYS A 49 -3.22 -11.99 -1.18
CA LYS A 49 -4.21 -12.20 -0.10
C LYS A 49 -3.67 -11.92 1.31
N THR A 50 -2.66 -11.07 1.44
CA THR A 50 -2.18 -10.57 2.74
C THR A 50 -3.03 -9.39 3.19
N ALA A 51 -3.75 -9.55 4.30
CA ALA A 51 -4.50 -8.46 4.92
C ALA A 51 -3.57 -7.53 5.71
N VAL A 52 -3.73 -6.22 5.54
CA VAL A 52 -2.95 -5.18 6.21
C VAL A 52 -3.88 -4.15 6.85
N PRO A 53 -3.86 -4.01 8.18
CA PRO A 53 -4.53 -2.92 8.86
C PRO A 53 -3.72 -1.63 8.73
N LEU A 54 -4.36 -0.59 8.21
CA LEU A 54 -3.82 0.75 8.02
C LEU A 54 -4.59 1.76 8.87
N GLN A 55 -3.89 2.79 9.35
CA GLN A 55 -4.53 3.91 10.03
C GLN A 55 -3.76 5.21 9.72
N PRO A 56 -4.45 6.31 9.42
CA PRO A 56 -3.78 7.59 9.23
C PRO A 56 -3.17 8.12 10.54
N ASP A 57 -2.16 8.97 10.39
CA ASP A 57 -1.64 9.87 11.42
C ASP A 57 -1.86 11.32 10.95
N GLY A 58 -2.97 11.92 11.38
CA GLY A 58 -3.51 13.14 10.76
C GLY A 58 -3.78 12.93 9.27
N LYS A 59 -3.08 13.69 8.40
CA LYS A 59 -3.17 13.54 6.94
C LYS A 59 -2.15 12.55 6.36
N ARG A 60 -1.22 12.04 7.18
CA ARG A 60 -0.07 11.25 6.73
C ARG A 60 -0.29 9.76 6.92
N ALA A 61 0.40 8.97 6.11
CA ALA A 61 0.60 7.56 6.40
C ALA A 61 1.70 7.40 7.45
N LYS A 62 1.53 6.43 8.35
CA LYS A 62 2.59 6.07 9.29
C LYS A 62 3.76 5.43 8.51
N SER A 63 4.98 5.90 8.73
CA SER A 63 6.18 5.45 8.00
C SER A 63 6.35 3.92 8.01
N TYR A 64 6.08 3.26 9.14
CA TYR A 64 6.18 1.80 9.24
C TYR A 64 5.12 1.08 8.39
N GLN A 65 3.92 1.65 8.24
CA GLN A 65 2.87 1.07 7.40
C GLN A 65 3.23 1.17 5.92
N VAL A 66 3.82 2.30 5.49
CA VAL A 66 4.34 2.45 4.13
C VAL A 66 5.42 1.39 3.87
N LYS A 67 6.38 1.22 4.79
CA LYS A 67 7.42 0.18 4.68
C LYS A 67 6.84 -1.24 4.64
N GLN A 68 5.81 -1.51 5.44
CA GLN A 68 5.12 -2.81 5.44
C GLN A 68 4.47 -3.11 4.08
N VAL A 69 3.75 -2.14 3.49
CA VAL A 69 3.14 -2.29 2.16
C VAL A 69 4.21 -2.54 1.10
N LEU A 70 5.31 -1.77 1.11
CA LEU A 70 6.42 -1.95 0.18
C LEU A 70 7.08 -3.32 0.29
N LEU A 71 7.25 -3.84 1.52
CA LEU A 71 7.80 -5.16 1.76
C LEU A 71 6.90 -6.27 1.19
N ILE A 72 5.59 -6.16 1.35
CA ILE A 72 4.63 -7.13 0.80
C ILE A 72 4.66 -7.09 -0.73
N LEU A 73 4.63 -5.89 -1.33
CA LEU A 73 4.76 -5.71 -2.77
C LEU A 73 6.04 -6.34 -3.33
N GLU A 74 7.18 -6.15 -2.65
CA GLU A 74 8.44 -6.75 -3.07
C GLU A 74 8.42 -8.28 -2.97
N LYS A 75 7.84 -8.83 -1.88
CA LYS A 75 7.71 -10.27 -1.70
C LYS A 75 6.83 -10.91 -2.78
N GLU A 76 5.68 -10.30 -3.09
CA GLU A 76 4.77 -10.79 -4.13
C GLU A 76 5.34 -10.63 -5.53
N LYS A 77 6.14 -9.58 -5.78
CA LYS A 77 6.86 -9.45 -7.06
C LYS A 77 7.88 -10.58 -7.26
N LYS A 78 8.56 -11.03 -6.20
CA LYS A 78 9.53 -12.15 -6.25
C LYS A 78 8.86 -13.52 -6.33
N ARG A 79 7.58 -13.61 -5.94
CA ARG A 79 6.77 -14.83 -5.96
C ARG A 79 5.43 -14.49 -6.61
N PRO A 80 5.41 -14.32 -7.95
CA PRO A 80 4.19 -13.93 -8.63
C PRO A 80 3.11 -14.94 -8.28
N VAL A 81 1.98 -14.44 -7.78
CA VAL A 81 0.79 -15.27 -7.62
C VAL A 81 0.43 -15.79 -9.02
N PRO A 82 0.31 -17.11 -9.23
CA PRO A 82 -0.20 -17.63 -10.48
C PRO A 82 -1.58 -17.01 -10.72
N ASP A 83 -1.88 -16.59 -11.95
CA ASP A 83 -3.23 -16.17 -12.32
C ASP A 83 -4.18 -17.33 -11.96
N MET A 84 -4.93 -17.15 -10.87
CA MET A 84 -6.02 -18.07 -10.51
C MET A 84 -7.19 -17.69 -11.41
N LEU A 85 -7.17 -18.22 -12.63
CA LEU A 85 -8.30 -18.26 -13.57
C LEU A 85 -9.44 -19.11 -12.99
#